data_AF-A0A3B0TIH2-F1
#
_entry.id   AF-A0A3B0TIH2-F1
#
_cell.length_a   1.000
_cell.length_b   1.000
_cell.length_c   1.000
_cell.angle_alpha   90.00
_cell.angle_beta   90.00
_cell.angle_gamma   90.00
#
_symmetry.space_group_name_H-M   'P 1'
#
loop_
_entity.id
_entity.type
_entity.pdbx_description
1 polymer ?
#
loop_
_entity_poly.entity_id
_entity_poly.type
_entity_poly.pdbx_seq_one_letter_code
_entity_poly.pdbx_strand_id
1 'polypeptide(L)' 'MRTFLSKNHQLHYQAGAGIVAASDPEDELQETYNKLGALTKALKIAEGI' A
#
# COMPACT_ATOMS: atom_id res chain seq x y z
N MET A 1 5.47 -2.95 5.22
CA MET A 1 6.29 -1.86 4.65
C MET A 1 5.37 -0.84 3.97
N ARG A 2 5.69 0.45 4.05
CA ARG A 2 4.95 1.56 3.42
C ARG A 2 5.96 2.52 2.78
N THR A 3 6.52 2.12 1.65
CA THR A 3 7.65 2.82 1.02
C THR A 3 7.44 2.91 -0.47
N PHE A 4 7.94 3.99 -1.06
CA PHE A 4 8.06 4.13 -2.50
C PHE A 4 9.48 3.79 -2.95
N LEU A 5 9.59 3.15 -4.11
CA LEU A 5 10.82 3.07 -4.89
C LEU A 5 10.62 3.91 -6.15
N SER A 6 11.36 5.01 -6.28
CA SER A 6 11.40 5.78 -7.51
C SER A 6 12.47 5.20 -8.44
N LYS A 7 12.08 4.78 -9.64
CA LYS A 7 13.00 4.28 -10.67
C LYS A 7 12.48 4.67 -12.04
N ASN A 8 13.35 5.20 -12.90
CA ASN A 8 13.00 5.58 -14.28
C ASN A 8 11.76 6.49 -14.35
N HIS A 9 11.68 7.49 -13.45
CA HIS A 9 10.53 8.41 -13.32
C HIS A 9 9.18 7.72 -13.02
N GLN A 10 9.20 6.50 -12.49
CA GLN A 10 8.01 5.78 -12.02
C GLN A 10 8.15 5.46 -10.54
N LEU A 11 7.04 5.59 -9.81
CA LEU A 11 6.95 5.21 -8.41
C LEU A 11 6.38 3.80 -8.30
N HIS A 12 7.19 2.90 -7.75
CA HIS A 12 6.80 1.53 -7.45
C HIS A 12 6.50 1.42 -5.95
N TYR A 13 5.37 0.83 -5.62
CA TYR A 13 4.98 0.55 -4.24
C TYR A 13 4.04 -0.65 -4.23
N GLN A 14 4.14 -1.44 -3.18
CA GLN A 14 3.35 -2.66 -3.00
C GLN A 14 3.04 -2.84 -1.52
N ALA A 15 1.97 -3.56 -1.24
CA ALA A 15 1.65 -4.04 0.09
C ALA A 15 1.28 -5.52 -0.01
N GLY A 16 1.36 -6.20 1.12
CA GLY A 16 0.87 -7.55 1.28
C GLY A 16 0.34 -7.75 2.69
N ALA A 17 -0.23 -8.93 2.89
CA ALA A 17 -0.79 -9.43 4.13
C ALA A 17 -0.02 -10.69 4.57
N GLY A 18 0.02 -10.93 5.87
CA GLY A 18 0.64 -12.12 6.44
C GLY A 18 -0.44 -13.16 6.71
N ILE A 19 -0.43 -14.27 5.98
CA ILE A 19 -1.49 -15.28 6.10
C ILE A 19 -1.14 -16.30 7.20
N VAL A 20 -2.10 -16.56 8.09
CA VAL A 20 -2.05 -17.63 9.09
C VAL A 20 -3.29 -18.53 8.97
N ALA A 21 -3.30 -19.66 9.70
CA ALA A 21 -4.39 -20.65 9.61
C ALA A 21 -5.78 -20.09 9.97
N ALA A 22 -5.84 -19.00 10.76
CA ALA A 22 -7.06 -18.34 11.17
C ALA A 22 -7.35 -17.04 10.39
N SER A 23 -6.57 -16.73 9.34
CA SER A 23 -6.77 -15.52 8.54
C SER A 23 -8.09 -15.60 7.77
N ASP A 24 -8.79 -14.47 7.70
CA ASP A 24 -9.95 -14.29 6.82
C ASP A 24 -9.50 -13.58 5.52
N PRO A 25 -9.82 -14.12 4.33
CA PRO A 25 -9.40 -13.52 3.07
C PRO A 25 -9.87 -12.08 2.84
N GLU A 26 -11.05 -11.70 3.34
CA GLU A 26 -11.60 -10.35 3.18
C GLU A 26 -10.83 -9.35 4.06
N ASP A 27 -10.52 -9.73 5.30
CA ASP A 27 -9.76 -8.91 6.23
C ASP A 27 -8.33 -8.64 5.71
N GLU A 28 -7.66 -9.68 5.21
CA GLU A 28 -6.29 -9.57 4.69
C GLU A 28 -6.22 -8.73 3.41
N LEU A 29 -7.25 -8.82 2.57
CA LEU A 29 -7.41 -7.97 1.40
C LEU A 29 -7.60 -6.51 1.83
N GLN A 30 -8.46 -6.26 2.81
CA GLN A 30 -8.71 -4.91 3.32
C GLN A 30 -7.45 -4.33 3.99
N GLU A 31 -6.68 -5.13 4.72
CA GLU A 31 -5.40 -4.73 5.28
C GLU A 31 -4.42 -4.26 4.19
N THR A 32 -4.34 -5.03 3.09
CA THR A 32 -3.50 -4.69 1.94
C THR A 32 -3.94 -3.37 1.31
N TYR A 33 -5.23 -3.16 1.11
CA TYR A 33 -5.77 -1.89 0.61
C TYR A 33 -5.50 -0.72 1.55
N ASN A 34 -5.64 -0.91 2.87
CA ASN A 34 -5.37 0.14 3.85
C ASN A 34 -3.90 0.59 3.81
N LYS A 35 -2.97 -0.36 3.64
CA LYS A 35 -1.54 -0.06 3.51
C LYS A 35 -1.23 0.72 2.23
N LEU A 36 -1.80 0.33 1.09
CA LEU A 36 -1.62 1.04 -0.19
C LEU A 36 -2.31 2.40 -0.18
N GLY A 37 -3.53 2.49 0.34
CA GLY A 37 -4.32 3.72 0.42
C GLY A 37 -3.61 4.82 1.19
N ALA A 38 -2.86 4.49 2.25
CA ALA A 38 -2.03 5.45 2.97
C ALA A 38 -0.96 6.09 2.07
N LEU A 39 -0.31 5.28 1.22
CA LEU A 39 0.69 5.75 0.27
C LEU A 39 0.05 6.59 -0.84
N THR A 40 -1.03 6.12 -1.46
CA THR A 40 -1.75 6.88 -2.49
C THR A 40 -2.27 8.22 -1.94
N LYS A 41 -2.75 8.26 -0.68
CA LYS A 41 -3.17 9.51 -0.04
C LYS A 41 -2.01 10.49 0.15
N ALA A 42 -0.84 10.00 0.55
CA ALA A 42 0.35 10.85 0.68
C ALA A 42 0.75 11.48 -0.66
N LEU A 43 0.68 10.73 -1.77
CA LEU A 43 0.95 11.27 -3.11
C LEU A 43 -0.04 12.37 -3.50
N LYS A 44 -1.34 12.16 -3.30
CA LYS A 44 -2.37 13.17 -3.60
C LYS A 44 -2.17 14.48 -2.83
N ILE A 45 -1.72 14.40 -1.58
CA ILE A 45 -1.40 15.58 -0.78
C ILE A 45 -0.17 16.28 -1.36
N ALA A 46 0.87 15.53 -1.73
CA ALA A 46 2.10 16.08 -2.29
C ALA A 46 1.91 16.73 -3.68
N GLU A 47 1.02 16.19 -4.53
CA GLU A 47 0.67 16.77 -5.82
C GLU A 47 -0.06 18.12 -5.71
N GLY A 48 -0.72 18.38 -4.58
CA GLY A 48 -1.45 19.61 -4.30
C GLY A 48 -0.62 20.70 -3.62
N ILE A 49 0.67 20.48 -3.40
CA ILE A 49 1.64 21.45 -2.87
C ILE A 49 2.48 21.99 -4.04
#